data_AF-A0A1T4VJQ0-F1
#
_entry.id   AF-A0A1T4VJQ0-F1
#
_cell.length_a   1.000
_cell.length_b   1.000
_cell.length_c   1.000
_cell.angle_alpha   90.00
_cell.angle_beta   90.00
_cell.angle_gamma   90.00
#
_symmetry.space_group_name_H-M   'P 1'
#
loop_
_entity.id
_entity.type
_entity.pdbx_description
1 polymer ?
#
loop_
_entity_poly.entity_id
_entity_poly.type
_entity_poly.pdbx_seq_one_letter_code
_entity_poly.pdbx_strand_id
1 'polypeptide(L)'
;MLIDYTETLERLQRGLGKAYEKNPSVLNIPGKSIAVKVDPNYYLAIMPSFQNRIAEWAGVFPEKASKSLVHTGNIACPSSSSPFSLQLGVQWGEPLTVRTLLCAFVSADFIDQALKIYAKRPAPLPVADIYLLEAQQSELKNFFGNKTFLDKTAFKPQI
;
A
#
# COMPACT_ATOMS: atom_id res chain seq x y z
N MET A 1 -0.98 -9.61 -27.86
CA MET A 1 -2.20 -9.73 -27.04
C MET A 1 -2.23 -8.52 -26.11
N LEU A 2 -3.26 -7.66 -26.21
CA LEU A 2 -3.41 -6.50 -25.33
C LEU A 2 -3.69 -7.04 -23.91
N ILE A 3 -2.81 -6.77 -22.94
CA ILE A 3 -3.06 -7.18 -21.57
C ILE A 3 -4.15 -6.26 -21.02
N ASP A 4 -5.30 -6.83 -20.67
CA ASP A 4 -6.37 -6.07 -20.01
C ASP A 4 -6.01 -5.86 -18.53
N TYR A 5 -5.34 -4.74 -18.28
CA TYR A 5 -5.01 -4.30 -16.94
C TYR A 5 -6.25 -3.83 -16.16
N THR A 6 -7.30 -3.37 -16.85
CA THR A 6 -8.54 -2.89 -16.22
C THR A 6 -9.31 -4.04 -15.59
N GLU A 7 -9.52 -5.13 -16.33
CA GLU A 7 -10.17 -6.34 -15.78
C GLU A 7 -9.38 -6.90 -14.58
N THR A 8 -8.05 -6.87 -14.68
CA THR A 8 -7.19 -7.34 -13.58
C THR A 8 -7.32 -6.44 -12.36
N LEU A 9 -7.32 -5.11 -12.52
CA LEU A 9 -7.53 -4.17 -11.43
C LEU A 9 -8.89 -4.35 -10.74
N GLU A 10 -9.96 -4.49 -11.52
CA GLU A 10 -11.29 -4.72 -10.97
C GLU A 10 -11.34 -6.00 -10.12
N ARG A 11 -10.70 -7.08 -10.60
CA ARG A 11 -10.58 -8.33 -9.84
C ARG A 11 -9.79 -8.14 -8.55
N LEU A 12 -8.71 -7.37 -8.58
CA LEU A 12 -7.89 -7.05 -7.40
C LEU A 12 -8.69 -6.24 -6.37
N GLN A 13 -9.38 -5.17 -6.79
CA GLN A 13 -10.23 -4.37 -5.90
C GLN A 13 -11.37 -5.21 -5.31
N ARG A 14 -12.04 -6.01 -6.13
CA ARG A 14 -13.11 -6.91 -5.68
C ARG A 14 -12.61 -7.95 -4.68
N GLY A 15 -11.46 -8.56 -4.96
CA GLY A 15 -10.82 -9.52 -4.06
C GLY A 15 -10.47 -8.87 -2.72
N LEU A 16 -9.83 -7.71 -2.75
CA LEU A 16 -9.45 -6.95 -1.56
C LEU A 16 -10.67 -6.56 -0.70
N GLY A 17 -11.71 -5.97 -1.30
CA GLY A 17 -12.89 -5.56 -0.57
C GLY A 17 -13.63 -6.74 0.07
N LYS A 18 -13.79 -7.86 -0.65
CA LYS A 18 -14.38 -9.09 -0.07
C LYS A 18 -13.53 -9.69 1.04
N ALA A 19 -12.21 -9.67 0.91
CA ALA A 19 -11.31 -10.14 1.95
C ALA A 19 -11.39 -9.26 3.21
N TYR A 20 -11.46 -7.94 3.04
CA TYR A 20 -11.65 -7.00 4.13
C TYR A 20 -13.02 -7.15 4.82
N GLU A 21 -14.10 -7.32 4.05
CA GLU A 21 -15.45 -7.56 4.59
C GLU A 21 -15.47 -8.80 5.51
N LYS A 22 -14.74 -9.86 5.13
CA LYS A 22 -14.60 -11.08 5.94
C LYS A 22 -13.68 -10.91 7.13
N ASN A 23 -12.58 -10.19 6.97
CA ASN A 23 -11.58 -9.98 8.02
C ASN A 23 -10.99 -8.56 7.91
N PRO A 24 -11.51 -7.59 8.68
CA PRO A 24 -11.01 -6.22 8.65
C PRO A 24 -9.53 -6.08 9.06
N SER A 25 -8.97 -7.06 9.79
CA SER A 25 -7.57 -7.01 10.26
C SER A 25 -6.55 -7.13 9.13
N VAL A 26 -6.97 -7.43 7.91
CA VAL A 26 -6.07 -7.47 6.75
C VAL A 26 -5.54 -6.08 6.36
N LEU A 27 -6.21 -5.00 6.75
CA LEU A 27 -5.78 -3.62 6.50
C LEU A 27 -5.73 -2.77 7.77
N ASN A 28 -4.76 -1.85 7.79
CA ASN A 28 -4.71 -0.70 8.70
C ASN A 28 -4.50 -0.99 10.21
N ILE A 29 -3.94 -2.15 10.54
CA ILE A 29 -3.46 -2.48 11.89
C ILE A 29 -1.93 -2.67 11.83
N PRO A 30 -1.13 -1.73 12.36
CA PRO A 30 0.32 -1.85 12.44
C PRO A 30 0.75 -3.18 13.08
N GLY A 31 1.70 -3.89 12.44
CA GLY A 31 2.21 -5.18 12.92
C GLY A 31 1.31 -6.39 12.68
N LYS A 32 0.09 -6.22 12.15
CA LYS A 32 -0.83 -7.34 11.79
C LYS A 32 -1.24 -7.33 10.32
N SER A 33 -1.52 -6.17 9.77
CA SER A 33 -2.08 -6.02 8.43
C SER A 33 -1.03 -6.14 7.34
N ILE A 34 -1.48 -6.49 6.13
CA ILE A 34 -0.61 -6.57 4.94
C ILE A 34 -0.37 -5.20 4.29
N ALA A 35 -1.21 -4.22 4.60
CA ALA A 35 -1.01 -2.82 4.23
C ALA A 35 -1.61 -1.90 5.29
N VAL A 36 -0.97 -0.77 5.53
CA VAL A 36 -1.37 0.20 6.54
C VAL A 36 -1.36 1.60 5.94
N LYS A 37 -2.39 2.41 6.19
CA LYS A 37 -2.47 3.77 5.67
C LYS A 37 -1.48 4.65 6.41
N VAL A 38 -0.52 5.21 5.68
CA VAL A 38 0.55 6.05 6.24
C VAL A 38 0.26 7.54 6.07
N ASP A 39 -0.54 7.89 5.06
CA ASP A 39 -1.01 9.25 4.84
C ASP A 39 -2.32 9.26 4.03
N PRO A 40 -2.90 10.43 3.71
CA PRO A 40 -4.10 10.49 2.88
C PRO A 40 -3.98 9.87 1.48
N ASN A 41 -2.75 9.81 0.91
CA ASN A 41 -2.48 9.44 -0.47
C ASN A 41 -2.03 7.99 -0.66
N TYR A 42 -1.49 7.36 0.39
CA TYR A 42 -0.77 6.11 0.30
C TYR A 42 -0.99 5.17 1.50
N TYR A 43 -1.00 3.89 1.15
CA TYR A 43 -0.78 2.79 2.08
C TYR A 43 0.64 2.26 1.91
N LEU A 44 1.25 1.91 3.02
CA LEU A 44 2.48 1.13 3.08
C LEU A 44 2.12 -0.35 3.04
N ALA A 45 2.38 -0.98 1.90
CA ALA A 45 2.15 -2.41 1.66
C ALA A 45 3.39 -3.22 2.01
N ILE A 46 3.23 -4.27 2.81
CA ILE A 46 4.32 -5.14 3.24
C ILE A 46 4.60 -6.19 2.15
N MET A 47 5.82 -6.21 1.64
CA MET A 47 6.23 -7.09 0.54
C MET A 47 7.02 -8.30 1.05
N PRO A 48 6.83 -9.50 0.47
CA PRO A 48 5.93 -9.85 -0.64
C PRO A 48 4.49 -10.18 -0.22
N SER A 49 4.18 -10.13 1.09
CA SER A 49 2.90 -10.56 1.66
C SER A 49 1.68 -9.91 0.98
N PHE A 50 1.72 -8.61 0.75
CA PHE A 50 0.65 -7.87 0.08
C PHE A 50 0.39 -8.39 -1.34
N GLN A 51 1.46 -8.53 -2.14
CA GLN A 51 1.37 -9.00 -3.52
C GLN A 51 0.77 -10.40 -3.59
N ASN A 52 1.21 -11.31 -2.72
CA ASN A 52 0.72 -12.68 -2.71
C ASN A 52 -0.77 -12.73 -2.31
N ARG A 53 -1.16 -12.01 -1.25
CA ARG A 53 -2.55 -12.00 -0.77
C ARG A 53 -3.52 -11.35 -1.74
N ILE A 54 -3.17 -10.21 -2.33
CA ILE A 54 -4.07 -9.55 -3.26
C ILE A 54 -4.28 -10.37 -4.55
N ALA A 55 -3.23 -11.06 -5.00
CA ALA A 55 -3.31 -11.97 -6.13
C ALA A 55 -4.16 -13.21 -5.81
N GLU A 56 -3.97 -13.81 -4.62
CA GLU A 56 -4.77 -14.92 -4.10
C GLU A 56 -6.27 -14.56 -4.08
N TRP A 57 -6.64 -13.41 -3.50
CA TRP A 57 -8.05 -12.99 -3.42
C TRP A 57 -8.68 -12.65 -4.77
N ALA A 58 -7.88 -12.22 -5.74
CA ALA A 58 -8.34 -11.92 -7.09
C ALA A 58 -8.36 -13.14 -8.03
N GLY A 59 -7.75 -14.25 -7.62
CA GLY A 59 -7.57 -15.45 -8.44
C GLY A 59 -6.67 -15.21 -9.66
N VAL A 60 -5.59 -14.43 -9.49
CA VAL A 60 -4.60 -14.15 -10.53
C VAL A 60 -3.19 -14.48 -10.04
N PHE A 61 -2.22 -14.58 -10.95
CA PHE A 61 -0.83 -14.78 -10.57
C PHE A 61 -0.23 -13.51 -9.91
N PRO A 62 0.64 -13.66 -8.88
CA PRO A 62 1.30 -12.54 -8.22
C PRO A 62 2.02 -11.57 -9.17
N GLU A 63 2.65 -12.07 -10.22
CA GLU A 63 3.36 -11.28 -11.23
C GLU A 63 2.39 -10.45 -12.07
N LYS A 64 1.22 -11.01 -12.39
CA LYS A 64 0.16 -10.28 -13.11
C LYS A 64 -0.41 -9.18 -12.23
N ALA A 65 -0.60 -9.45 -10.93
CA ALA A 65 -1.11 -8.46 -9.98
C ALA A 65 -0.14 -7.26 -9.83
N SER A 66 1.13 -7.52 -9.54
CA SER A 66 2.14 -6.46 -9.38
C SER A 66 2.34 -5.67 -10.66
N LYS A 67 2.45 -6.34 -11.82
CA LYS A 67 2.58 -5.68 -13.11
C LYS A 67 1.38 -4.76 -13.40
N SER A 68 0.16 -5.22 -13.11
CA SER A 68 -1.05 -4.41 -13.31
C SER A 68 -1.06 -3.18 -12.40
N LEU A 69 -0.74 -3.35 -11.11
CA LEU A 69 -0.69 -2.24 -10.15
C LEU A 69 0.39 -1.21 -10.50
N VAL A 70 1.57 -1.65 -10.94
CA VAL A 70 2.65 -0.75 -11.37
C VAL A 70 2.29 -0.03 -12.66
N HIS A 71 1.80 -0.76 -13.67
CA HIS A 71 1.49 -0.18 -14.99
C HIS A 71 0.37 0.86 -14.93
N THR A 72 -0.58 0.67 -14.01
CA THR A 72 -1.73 1.57 -13.82
C THR A 72 -1.48 2.66 -12.80
N GLY A 73 -0.27 2.74 -12.23
CA GLY A 73 0.11 3.78 -11.25
C GLY A 73 -0.45 3.58 -9.84
N ASN A 74 -1.10 2.44 -9.55
CA ASN A 74 -1.62 2.11 -8.24
C ASN A 74 -0.52 1.68 -7.24
N ILE A 75 0.67 1.37 -7.72
CA ILE A 75 1.90 1.29 -6.91
C ILE A 75 2.87 2.39 -7.34
N ALA A 76 3.42 3.12 -6.37
CA ALA A 76 4.51 4.04 -6.62
C ALA A 76 5.78 3.26 -6.99
N CYS A 77 6.15 3.35 -8.27
CA CYS A 77 7.42 2.88 -8.79
C CYS A 77 8.20 4.05 -9.41
N PRO A 78 9.51 4.22 -9.13
CA PRO A 78 10.32 5.31 -9.69
C PRO A 78 10.42 5.24 -11.22
N SER A 79 10.52 4.03 -11.77
CA SER A 79 10.54 3.76 -13.21
C SER A 79 10.00 2.36 -13.50
N SER A 80 9.59 2.06 -14.73
CA SER A 80 9.10 0.72 -15.11
C SER A 80 10.12 -0.41 -14.93
N SER A 81 11.41 -0.07 -14.81
CA SER A 81 12.52 -1.00 -14.69
C SER A 81 13.14 -1.04 -13.29
N SER A 82 12.66 -0.18 -12.37
CA SER A 82 13.14 -0.11 -10.98
C SER A 82 12.34 -1.05 -10.08
N PRO A 83 12.92 -1.53 -8.97
CA PRO A 83 12.14 -2.19 -7.94
C PRO A 83 11.08 -1.24 -7.38
N PHE A 84 9.84 -1.71 -7.28
CA PHE A 84 8.73 -0.94 -6.71
C PHE A 84 8.63 -1.08 -5.18
N SER A 85 9.61 -1.74 -4.57
CA SER A 85 9.71 -1.95 -3.12
C SER A 85 11.06 -1.47 -2.60
N LEU A 86 11.06 -0.93 -1.38
CA LEU A 86 12.23 -0.36 -0.70
C LEU A 86 12.26 -0.81 0.76
N GLN A 87 13.46 -0.92 1.34
CA GLN A 87 13.62 -1.23 2.77
C GLN A 87 13.47 0.04 3.60
N LEU A 88 12.37 0.12 4.34
CA LEU A 88 12.03 1.29 5.16
C LEU A 88 12.09 0.97 6.64
N GLY A 89 12.69 1.87 7.40
CA GLY A 89 12.55 1.94 8.84
C GLY A 89 11.20 2.53 9.18
N VAL A 90 10.39 1.76 9.89
CA VAL A 90 9.02 2.09 10.26
C VAL A 90 8.88 1.95 11.76
N GLN A 91 8.18 2.88 12.40
CA GLN A 91 7.99 2.95 13.85
C GLN A 91 6.52 2.82 14.21
N TRP A 92 6.20 1.93 15.15
CA TRP A 92 4.86 1.82 15.73
C TRP A 92 4.90 1.18 17.12
N GLY A 93 3.77 1.22 17.83
CA GLY A 93 3.58 0.60 19.14
C GLY A 93 3.99 1.47 20.33
N GLU A 94 3.75 0.94 21.53
CA GLU A 94 4.09 1.57 22.81
C GLU A 94 4.89 0.57 23.66
N PRO A 95 6.20 0.78 23.89
CA PRO A 95 7.03 1.86 23.37
C PRO A 95 7.26 1.77 21.85
N LEU A 96 7.49 2.91 21.20
CA LEU A 96 7.76 2.99 19.77
C LEU A 96 9.00 2.15 19.42
N THR A 97 8.80 1.14 18.60
CA THR A 97 9.87 0.25 18.14
C THR A 97 10.12 0.46 16.66
N VAL A 98 11.38 0.69 16.30
CA VAL A 98 11.80 0.79 14.90
C VAL A 98 11.95 -0.61 14.32
N ARG A 99 11.37 -0.86 13.14
CA ARG A 99 11.59 -2.09 12.37
C ARG A 99 11.85 -1.75 10.92
N THR A 100 12.81 -2.45 10.33
CA THR A 100 13.08 -2.37 8.90
C THR A 100 12.20 -3.37 8.16
N LEU A 101 11.39 -2.89 7.23
CA LEU A 101 10.44 -3.69 6.45
C LEU A 101 10.66 -3.44 4.95
N LEU A 102 10.52 -4.49 4.15
CA LEU A 102 10.42 -4.33 2.70
C LEU A 102 9.00 -3.89 2.35
N CYS A 103 8.85 -2.69 1.83
CA CYS A 103 7.54 -2.09 1.59
C CYS A 103 7.41 -1.49 0.20
N ALA A 104 6.18 -1.40 -0.28
CA ALA A 104 5.80 -0.63 -1.46
C ALA A 104 4.71 0.38 -1.08
N PHE A 105 4.62 1.49 -1.81
CA PHE A 105 3.54 2.46 -1.60
C PHE A 105 2.41 2.20 -2.59
N VAL A 106 1.23 1.89 -2.07
CA VAL A 106 0.01 1.65 -2.84
C VAL A 106 -0.88 2.88 -2.72
N SER A 107 -1.48 3.33 -3.82
CA SER A 107 -2.42 4.44 -3.82
C SER A 107 -3.56 4.20 -2.83
N ALA A 108 -3.86 5.20 -2.01
CA ALA A 108 -5.01 5.18 -1.12
C ALA A 108 -6.32 5.09 -1.91
N ASP A 109 -6.44 5.78 -3.04
CA ASP A 109 -7.61 5.72 -3.90
C ASP A 109 -7.92 4.29 -4.35
N PHE A 110 -6.89 3.51 -4.70
CA PHE A 110 -7.08 2.10 -5.10
C PHE A 110 -7.73 1.27 -4.00
N ILE A 111 -7.23 1.40 -2.76
CA ILE A 111 -7.70 0.63 -1.60
C ILE A 111 -9.04 1.16 -1.11
N ASP A 112 -9.17 2.47 -0.92
CA ASP A 112 -10.37 3.11 -0.40
C ASP A 112 -11.57 2.90 -1.36
N GLN A 113 -11.36 2.95 -2.69
CA GLN A 113 -12.41 2.59 -3.65
C GLN A 113 -12.80 1.10 -3.56
N ALA A 114 -11.83 0.21 -3.38
CA ALA A 114 -12.12 -1.22 -3.20
C ALA A 114 -13.01 -1.46 -1.97
N LEU A 115 -12.72 -0.79 -0.85
CA LEU A 115 -13.51 -0.86 0.37
C LEU A 115 -14.90 -0.24 0.22
N LYS A 116 -14.99 0.90 -0.47
CA LYS A 116 -16.25 1.58 -0.72
C LYS A 116 -17.21 0.74 -1.55
N ILE A 117 -16.73 0.18 -2.66
CA ILE A 117 -17.56 -0.55 -3.62
C ILE A 117 -17.87 -1.96 -3.09
N TYR A 118 -16.86 -2.68 -2.59
CA TYR A 118 -16.96 -4.11 -2.35
C TYR A 118 -17.03 -4.51 -0.87
N ALA A 119 -16.75 -3.59 0.07
CA ALA A 119 -16.92 -3.82 1.52
C ALA A 119 -17.96 -2.88 2.16
N LYS A 120 -18.69 -2.10 1.35
CA LYS A 120 -19.73 -1.14 1.77
C LYS A 120 -19.25 -0.15 2.84
N ARG A 121 -17.96 0.18 2.86
CA ARG A 121 -17.39 1.14 3.81
C ARG A 121 -17.39 2.53 3.17
N PRO A 122 -18.27 3.46 3.58
CA PRO A 122 -18.42 4.74 2.88
C PRO A 122 -17.24 5.70 3.13
N ALA A 123 -16.59 5.58 4.28
CA ALA A 123 -15.47 6.42 4.68
C ALA A 123 -14.12 5.69 4.45
N PRO A 124 -13.07 6.40 4.01
CA PRO A 124 -11.74 5.84 3.90
C PRO A 124 -11.24 5.35 5.28
N LEU A 125 -10.22 4.49 5.29
CA LEU A 125 -9.57 4.16 6.56
C LEU A 125 -8.81 5.39 7.09
N PRO A 126 -8.75 5.57 8.42
CA PRO A 126 -7.93 6.62 9.01
C PRO A 126 -6.44 6.31 8.78
N VAL A 127 -5.60 7.35 8.81
CA VAL A 127 -4.15 7.16 8.90
C VAL A 127 -3.86 6.41 10.20
N ALA A 128 -3.06 5.35 10.14
CA ALA A 128 -2.74 4.54 11.30
C ALA A 128 -1.58 5.13 12.11
N ASP A 129 -1.45 4.70 13.37
CA ASP A 129 -0.35 5.08 14.27
C ASP A 129 0.97 4.38 13.90
N ILE A 130 1.47 4.68 12.70
CA ILE A 130 2.70 4.17 12.13
C ILE A 130 3.44 5.31 11.44
N TYR A 131 4.74 5.39 11.65
CA TYR A 131 5.54 6.53 11.19
C TYR A 131 6.79 6.06 10.45
N LEU A 132 7.13 6.77 9.38
CA LEU A 132 8.40 6.62 8.68
C LEU A 132 9.48 7.44 9.38
N LEU A 133 10.73 6.97 9.29
CA LEU A 133 11.88 7.72 9.80
C LEU A 133 12.14 8.97 8.96
N GLU A 134 12.29 10.13 9.59
CA GLU A 134 12.64 11.39 8.91
C GLU A 134 13.98 11.30 8.17
N ALA A 135 14.93 10.52 8.69
CA ALA A 135 16.22 10.29 8.05
C ALA A 135 16.09 9.71 6.63
N GLN A 136 14.97 9.04 6.32
CA GLN A 136 14.71 8.44 5.01
C GLN A 136 13.91 9.36 4.07
N GLN A 137 13.61 10.59 4.48
CA GLN A 137 12.80 11.50 3.68
C GLN A 137 13.46 11.82 2.32
N SER A 138 14.78 12.00 2.27
CA SER A 138 15.51 12.24 1.02
C SER A 138 15.47 11.05 0.07
N GLU A 139 15.60 9.82 0.61
CA GLU A 139 15.48 8.58 -0.16
C GLU A 139 14.06 8.41 -0.72
N LEU A 140 13.05 8.69 0.09
CA LEU A 140 11.65 8.67 -0.33
C LEU A 140 11.37 9.71 -1.41
N LYS A 141 11.88 10.94 -1.29
CA LYS A 141 11.74 11.97 -2.34
C LYS A 141 12.30 11.49 -3.68
N ASN A 142 13.48 10.85 -3.66
CA ASN A 142 14.07 10.27 -4.87
C ASN A 142 13.24 9.10 -5.42
N PHE A 143 12.64 8.28 -4.54
CA PHE A 143 11.79 7.16 -4.93
C PHE A 143 10.48 7.61 -5.60
N PHE A 144 9.82 8.61 -5.04
CA PHE A 144 8.59 9.16 -5.63
C PHE A 144 8.87 9.99 -6.89
N GLY A 145 10.04 10.63 -6.99
CA GLY A 145 10.43 11.43 -8.14
C GLY A 145 9.40 12.53 -8.43
N ASN A 146 8.67 12.42 -9.55
CA ASN A 146 7.64 13.38 -9.95
C ASN A 146 6.21 12.96 -9.51
N LYS A 147 6.06 11.90 -8.71
CA LYS A 147 4.76 11.45 -8.19
C LYS A 147 4.34 12.27 -6.97
N THR A 148 3.07 12.13 -6.58
CA THR A 148 2.56 12.72 -5.34
C THR A 148 3.46 12.33 -4.17
N PHE A 149 3.96 13.33 -3.46
CA PHE A 149 4.81 13.09 -2.30
C PHE A 149 3.97 12.67 -1.09
N LEU A 150 4.64 12.03 -0.13
CA LEU A 150 4.04 11.72 1.16
C LEU A 150 3.68 13.00 1.92
N ASP A 151 2.51 13.00 2.55
CA ASP A 151 2.12 14.07 3.46
C ASP A 151 2.97 14.04 4.75
N LYS A 152 3.05 15.17 5.44
CA LYS A 152 3.74 15.28 6.74
C LYS A 152 3.20 14.30 7.78
N THR A 153 1.95 13.84 7.68
CA THR A 153 1.38 12.83 8.58
C THR A 153 2.09 11.48 8.53
N ALA A 154 2.78 11.16 7.43
CA ALA A 154 3.55 9.92 7.32
C ALA A 154 4.80 9.90 8.22
N PHE A 155 5.25 11.07 8.67
CA PHE A 155 6.43 11.24 9.50
C PHE A 155 6.02 11.60 10.92
N LYS A 156 6.79 11.12 11.89
CA LYS A 156 6.55 11.50 13.28
C LYS A 156 6.90 12.97 13.47
N PRO A 157 6.02 13.81 14.06
CA PRO A 157 6.42 15.16 14.45
C PRO A 157 7.51 15.08 15.52
N GLN A 158 8.64 15.77 15.30
CA GLN A 158 9.60 16.04 16.36
C GLN A 158 8.88 16.80 17.48
N ILE A 159 8.73 16.18 18.65
CA ILE A 159 8.30 16.84 19.90
C ILE A 159 9.57 17.23 20.63
#